data_AF-A0A3S1JUZ5-F1
#
_entry.id   AF-A0A3S1JUZ5-F1
#
_cell.length_a   1.000
_cell.length_b   1.000
_cell.length_c   1.000
_cell.angle_alpha   90.00
_cell.angle_beta   90.00
_cell.angle_gamma   90.00
#
_symmetry.space_group_name_H-M   'P 1'
#
loop_
_entity.id
_entity.type
_entity.pdbx_description
1 polymer ?
#
loop_
_entity_poly.entity_id
_entity_poly.type
_entity_poly.pdbx_seq_one_letter_code
_entity_poly.pdbx_strand_id
1 'polypeptide(L)'
;MKKRHAEWLKLTAGNMPAPPSPTTRMRILDLPGFEAIERKLLLYTSARSELSPAMELEVDDLSEKTFGIIRNDTLFSFPSHYDDLHEASSERWRIDDEVCNHKEKYETGEATDDEAVIILAGLGLDFDDNRGLPLRCTKLFCRQAEAAAKGLIRQPHDCVESV
;
A
#
# COMPACT_ATOMS: atom_id res chain seq x y z
N MET A 1 4.21 8.33 -26.11
CA MET A 1 5.40 8.39 -25.22
C MET A 1 5.99 7.01 -24.85
N LYS A 2 5.72 5.92 -25.58
CA LYS A 2 6.17 4.55 -25.21
C LYS A 2 7.59 4.16 -25.67
N LYS A 3 8.25 4.97 -26.52
CA LYS A 3 9.57 4.63 -27.09
C LYS A 3 10.75 4.98 -26.18
N ARG A 4 10.65 6.04 -25.38
CA ARG A 4 11.73 6.48 -24.46
C ARG A 4 11.98 5.50 -23.31
N HIS A 5 10.94 4.81 -22.82
CA HIS A 5 11.07 3.82 -21.74
C HIS A 5 11.76 2.52 -22.20
N ALA A 6 11.50 2.10 -23.44
CA ALA A 6 12.11 0.89 -24.03
C ALA A 6 13.59 1.08 -24.39
N GLU A 7 14.01 2.30 -24.74
CA GLU A 7 15.42 2.63 -24.97
C GLU A 7 16.21 2.78 -23.67
N TRP A 8 15.58 3.21 -22.57
CA TRP A 8 16.20 3.27 -21.24
C TRP A 8 16.53 1.88 -20.68
N LEU A 9 15.60 0.92 -20.81
CA LEU A 9 15.79 -0.48 -20.38
C LEU A 9 16.93 -1.20 -21.12
N LYS A 10 17.21 -0.83 -22.37
CA LYS A 10 18.31 -1.43 -23.16
C LYS A 10 19.69 -0.91 -22.79
N LEU A 11 19.78 0.29 -22.20
CA LEU A 11 21.05 0.92 -21.83
C LEU A 11 21.49 0.57 -20.40
N THR A 12 20.57 0.15 -19.53
CA THR A 12 20.84 -0.16 -18.12
C THR A 12 21.09 -1.63 -17.81
N ALA A 13 20.82 -2.54 -18.76
CA ALA A 13 20.95 -3.99 -18.58
C ALA A 13 22.40 -4.51 -18.41
N GLY A 14 23.41 -3.67 -18.64
CA GLY A 14 24.82 -4.11 -18.68
C GLY A 14 25.70 -3.73 -17.50
N ASN A 15 25.29 -2.82 -16.61
CA ASN A 15 26.25 -2.27 -15.63
C ASN A 15 25.63 -1.63 -14.37
N MET A 16 24.46 -2.07 -13.94
CA MET A 16 23.97 -1.71 -12.61
C MET A 16 24.76 -2.53 -11.57
N PRO A 17 25.53 -1.92 -10.65
CA PRO A 17 25.93 -2.65 -9.45
C PRO A 17 24.65 -3.20 -8.83
N ALA A 18 24.64 -4.49 -8.50
CA ALA A 18 23.53 -5.10 -7.79
C ALA A 18 23.19 -4.18 -6.60
N PRO A 19 21.91 -3.80 -6.41
CA PRO A 19 21.54 -2.97 -5.28
C PRO A 19 22.11 -3.64 -4.03
N PRO A 20 22.78 -2.89 -3.13
CA PRO A 20 23.32 -3.48 -1.92
C PRO A 20 22.18 -4.24 -1.26
N SER A 21 22.32 -5.55 -1.10
CA SER A 21 21.30 -6.38 -0.47
C SER A 21 20.95 -5.72 0.86
N PRO A 22 19.72 -5.19 1.05
CA PRO A 22 19.36 -4.61 2.32
C PRO A 22 19.59 -5.69 3.36
N THR A 23 20.42 -5.34 4.35
CA THR A 23 20.79 -6.23 5.44
C THR A 23 19.53 -6.42 6.27
N THR A 24 18.76 -7.45 5.89
CA THR A 24 17.48 -7.90 6.44
C THR A 24 16.30 -6.94 6.15
N ARG A 25 15.49 -7.27 5.14
CA ARG A 25 14.13 -6.72 5.00
C ARG A 25 13.27 -7.18 6.16
N MET A 26 12.36 -6.34 6.63
CA MET A 26 11.39 -6.75 7.63
C MET A 26 10.37 -7.68 6.97
N ARG A 27 10.44 -8.95 7.35
CA ARG A 27 9.51 -9.95 6.85
C ARG A 27 8.18 -9.82 7.55
N ILE A 28 7.16 -9.43 6.78
CA ILE A 28 5.83 -9.14 7.31
C ILE A 28 5.17 -10.39 7.89
N LEU A 29 5.41 -11.55 7.29
CA LEU A 29 4.88 -12.82 7.79
C LEU A 29 5.37 -13.16 9.21
N ASP A 30 6.56 -12.67 9.58
CA ASP A 30 7.17 -12.92 10.89
C ASP A 30 6.65 -11.92 11.96
N LEU A 31 5.87 -10.90 11.56
CA LEU A 31 5.25 -9.96 12.48
C LEU A 31 4.03 -10.57 13.17
N PRO A 32 3.76 -10.23 14.45
CA PRO A 32 2.64 -10.79 15.19
C PRO A 32 1.29 -10.59 14.47
N GLY A 33 0.56 -11.68 14.25
CA GLY A 33 -0.80 -11.66 13.68
C GLY A 33 -0.89 -11.87 12.16
N PHE A 34 0.17 -11.59 11.38
CA PHE A 34 0.12 -11.71 9.92
C PHE A 34 -0.03 -13.14 9.43
N GLU A 35 0.66 -14.10 10.05
CA GLU A 35 0.51 -15.53 9.70
C GLU A 35 -0.94 -16.01 9.91
N ALA A 36 -1.60 -15.55 10.97
CA ALA A 36 -2.99 -15.91 11.26
C ALA A 36 -3.96 -15.36 10.21
N ILE A 37 -3.77 -14.09 9.80
CA ILE A 37 -4.54 -13.46 8.73
C ILE A 37 -4.30 -14.19 7.41
N GLU A 38 -3.04 -14.44 7.03
CA GLU A 38 -2.70 -15.14 5.80
C GLU A 38 -3.34 -16.53 5.74
N ARG A 39 -3.30 -17.28 6.84
CA ARG A 39 -3.94 -18.59 6.96
C ARG A 39 -5.45 -18.52 6.83
N LYS A 40 -6.10 -17.51 7.42
CA LYS A 40 -7.55 -17.28 7.25
C LYS A 40 -7.88 -17.00 5.79
N LEU A 41 -7.14 -16.12 5.12
CA LEU A 41 -7.34 -15.82 3.70
C LEU A 41 -7.18 -17.07 2.83
N LEU A 42 -6.21 -17.93 3.11
CA LEU A 42 -6.04 -19.20 2.39
C LEU A 42 -7.30 -20.08 2.43
N LEU A 43 -8.04 -20.07 3.56
CA LEU A 43 -9.24 -20.87 3.76
C LEU A 43 -10.52 -20.22 3.21
N TYR A 44 -10.61 -18.89 3.22
CA TYR A 44 -11.87 -18.17 2.97
C TYR A 44 -11.93 -17.46 1.61
N THR A 45 -10.81 -17.14 0.96
CA THR A 45 -10.82 -16.32 -0.26
C THR A 45 -11.25 -17.11 -1.53
N SER A 46 -11.50 -18.42 -1.46
CA SER A 46 -11.79 -19.23 -2.64
C SER A 46 -13.24 -19.18 -3.17
N ALA A 47 -14.17 -18.49 -2.50
CA ALA A 47 -15.60 -18.63 -2.83
C ALA A 47 -16.38 -17.32 -3.12
N ARG A 48 -15.94 -16.14 -2.67
CA ARG A 48 -16.78 -14.92 -2.75
C ARG A 48 -16.09 -13.61 -3.10
N SER A 49 -14.77 -13.56 -3.27
CA SER A 49 -13.98 -12.34 -3.58
C SER A 49 -14.14 -11.12 -2.64
N GLU A 50 -15.12 -11.12 -1.74
CA GLU A 50 -15.36 -10.09 -0.73
C GLU A 50 -14.93 -10.61 0.66
N LEU A 51 -14.26 -9.75 1.42
CA LEU A 51 -13.93 -9.99 2.81
C LEU A 51 -15.21 -9.94 3.66
N SER A 52 -15.27 -10.74 4.72
CA SER A 52 -16.35 -10.56 5.70
C SER A 52 -16.09 -9.31 6.54
N PRO A 53 -17.14 -8.60 7.01
CA PRO A 53 -16.96 -7.41 7.86
C PRO A 53 -16.12 -7.67 9.11
N ALA A 54 -16.22 -8.89 9.70
CA ALA A 54 -15.39 -9.28 10.82
C ALA A 54 -13.90 -9.36 10.44
N MET A 55 -13.58 -9.84 9.23
CA MET A 55 -12.21 -9.92 8.74
C MET A 55 -11.66 -8.53 8.40
N GLU A 56 -12.49 -7.61 7.90
CA GLU A 56 -12.09 -6.21 7.68
C GLU A 56 -11.67 -5.54 8.99
N LEU A 57 -12.46 -5.70 10.05
CA LEU A 57 -12.11 -5.19 11.38
C LEU A 57 -10.81 -5.80 11.92
N GLU A 58 -10.62 -7.11 11.77
CA GLU A 58 -9.36 -7.75 12.17
C GLU A 58 -8.14 -7.22 11.39
N VAL A 59 -8.32 -6.91 10.10
CA VAL A 59 -7.27 -6.33 9.24
C VAL A 59 -6.95 -4.92 9.70
N ASP A 60 -7.96 -4.07 9.94
CA ASP A 60 -7.75 -2.71 10.43
C ASP A 60 -7.07 -2.71 11.80
N ASP A 61 -7.52 -3.54 12.75
CA ASP A 61 -6.90 -3.72 14.06
C ASP A 61 -5.42 -4.11 13.97
N LEU A 62 -5.07 -5.02 13.06
CA LEU A 62 -3.69 -5.45 12.85
C LEU A 62 -2.87 -4.36 12.16
N SER A 63 -3.48 -3.65 11.22
CA SER A 63 -2.86 -2.53 10.50
C SER A 63 -2.50 -1.41 11.47
N GLU A 64 -3.42 -1.02 12.34
CA GLU A 64 -3.20 0.01 13.35
C GLU A 64 -2.10 -0.40 14.33
N LYS A 65 -2.10 -1.65 14.83
CA LYS A 65 -1.07 -2.15 15.74
C LYS A 65 0.33 -2.22 15.13
N THR A 66 0.41 -2.46 13.82
CA THR A 66 1.69 -2.69 13.12
C THR A 66 2.24 -1.43 12.48
N PHE A 67 1.37 -0.67 11.82
CA PHE A 67 1.72 0.48 10.99
C PHE A 67 1.25 1.82 11.60
N GLY A 68 0.41 1.78 12.63
CA GLY A 68 -0.12 2.98 13.29
C GLY A 68 -1.28 3.65 12.56
N ILE A 69 -1.79 3.03 11.50
CA ILE A 69 -2.85 3.56 10.63
C ILE A 69 -3.73 2.43 10.10
N ILE A 70 -4.95 2.76 9.69
CA ILE A 70 -5.89 1.84 9.05
C ILE A 70 -6.03 2.14 7.55
N ARG A 71 -6.76 1.28 6.81
CA ARG A 71 -6.96 1.49 5.37
C ARG A 71 -7.58 2.84 5.06
N ASN A 72 -8.58 3.24 5.84
CA ASN A 72 -9.32 4.48 5.59
C ASN A 72 -8.47 5.74 5.72
N ASP A 73 -7.41 5.73 6.55
CA ASP A 73 -6.48 6.87 6.68
C ASP A 73 -5.72 7.15 5.39
N THR A 74 -5.63 6.16 4.50
CA THR A 74 -4.95 6.30 3.21
C THR A 74 -5.89 6.79 2.09
N LEU A 75 -7.21 6.80 2.31
CA LEU A 75 -8.19 7.16 1.28
C LEU A 75 -8.39 8.67 1.19
N PHE A 76 -8.84 9.14 0.02
CA PHE A 76 -9.24 10.53 -0.15
C PHE A 76 -10.60 10.76 0.51
N SER A 77 -10.72 11.80 1.34
CA SER A 77 -11.99 12.20 1.92
C SER A 77 -12.69 13.18 0.99
N PHE A 78 -13.77 12.74 0.35
CA PHE A 78 -14.56 13.59 -0.52
C PHE A 78 -15.34 14.62 0.30
N PRO A 79 -15.43 15.87 -0.15
CA PRO A 79 -16.38 16.83 0.42
C PRO A 79 -17.81 16.30 0.34
N SER A 80 -18.62 16.57 1.38
CA SER A 80 -19.97 16.00 1.49
C SER A 80 -20.92 16.34 0.35
N HIS A 81 -20.68 17.47 -0.33
CA HIS A 81 -21.49 17.94 -1.47
C HIS A 81 -20.91 17.56 -2.83
N TYR A 82 -19.84 16.77 -2.89
CA TYR A 82 -19.18 16.40 -4.14
C TYR A 82 -20.16 15.78 -5.16
N ASP A 83 -21.06 14.91 -4.69
CA ASP A 83 -22.06 14.26 -5.54
C ASP A 83 -23.14 15.22 -6.09
N ASP A 84 -23.34 16.35 -5.42
CA ASP A 84 -24.29 17.39 -5.85
C ASP A 84 -23.68 18.34 -6.89
N LEU A 85 -22.36 18.32 -7.08
CA LEU A 85 -21.67 19.17 -8.04
C LEU A 85 -21.92 18.71 -9.48
N HIS A 86 -22.28 19.67 -10.33
CA HIS A 86 -22.37 19.45 -11.77
C HIS A 86 -21.01 18.98 -12.33
N GLU A 87 -21.02 17.99 -13.22
CA GLU A 87 -19.82 17.35 -13.78
C GLU A 87 -18.86 18.34 -14.47
N ALA A 88 -19.40 19.35 -15.15
CA ALA A 88 -18.62 20.41 -15.79
C ALA A 88 -18.32 21.62 -14.89
N SER A 89 -18.57 21.53 -13.57
CA SER A 89 -18.25 22.62 -12.65
C SER A 89 -16.75 22.70 -12.39
N SER A 90 -16.22 23.92 -12.29
CA SER A 90 -14.81 24.14 -11.97
C SER A 90 -14.44 23.61 -10.58
N GLU A 91 -15.38 23.60 -9.65
CA GLU A 91 -15.18 23.02 -8.32
C GLU A 91 -14.97 21.51 -8.38
N ARG A 92 -15.81 20.79 -9.15
CA ARG A 92 -15.65 19.35 -9.33
C ARG A 92 -14.31 18.98 -9.95
N TRP A 93 -13.88 19.70 -10.98
CA TRP A 93 -12.56 19.48 -11.59
C TRP A 93 -11.41 19.69 -10.61
N ARG A 94 -11.50 20.68 -9.71
CA ARG A 94 -10.48 20.88 -8.67
C ARG A 94 -10.41 19.72 -7.68
N ILE A 95 -11.58 19.18 -7.28
CA ILE A 95 -11.62 18.02 -6.39
C ILE A 95 -11.06 16.78 -7.11
N ASP A 96 -11.39 16.58 -8.38
CA ASP A 96 -10.84 15.47 -9.18
C ASP A 96 -9.31 15.56 -9.32
N ASP A 97 -8.77 16.76 -9.55
CA ASP A 97 -7.32 17.00 -9.56
C ASP A 97 -6.69 16.67 -8.19
N GLU A 98 -7.33 17.07 -7.09
CA GLU A 98 -6.88 16.72 -5.74
C GLU A 98 -6.90 15.20 -5.47
N VAL A 99 -7.91 14.49 -5.97
CA VAL A 99 -7.99 13.02 -5.92
C VAL A 99 -6.84 12.39 -6.68
N CYS A 100 -6.54 12.89 -7.89
CA CYS A 100 -5.42 12.39 -8.70
C CYS A 100 -4.09 12.58 -7.97
N ASN A 101 -3.84 13.81 -7.48
CA ASN A 101 -2.65 14.13 -6.70
C ASN A 101 -2.54 13.28 -5.42
N HIS A 102 -3.66 12.95 -4.78
CA HIS A 102 -3.67 12.08 -3.60
C HIS A 102 -3.33 10.63 -3.95
N LYS A 103 -3.87 10.11 -5.05
CA LYS A 103 -3.55 8.75 -5.51
C LYS A 103 -2.08 8.58 -5.87
N GLU A 104 -1.46 9.59 -6.47
CA GLU A 104 -0.03 9.57 -6.84
C GLU A 104 0.92 9.42 -5.65
N LYS A 105 0.45 9.65 -4.41
CA LYS A 105 1.26 9.41 -3.19
C LYS A 105 1.49 7.92 -2.92
N TYR A 106 0.63 7.04 -3.44
CA TYR A 106 0.61 5.61 -3.14
C TYR A 106 0.81 4.78 -4.41
N GLU A 107 2.04 4.36 -4.65
CA GLU A 107 2.42 3.53 -5.79
C GLU A 107 1.74 2.15 -5.73
N THR A 108 1.50 1.60 -4.54
CA THR A 108 0.83 0.30 -4.40
C THR A 108 -0.67 0.37 -4.64
N GLY A 109 -1.27 1.56 -4.75
CA GLY A 109 -2.73 1.75 -4.80
C GLY A 109 -3.40 1.18 -6.06
N GLU A 110 -2.68 1.15 -7.18
CA GLU A 110 -3.16 0.61 -8.47
C GLU A 110 -2.28 -0.56 -8.96
N ALA A 111 -1.34 -1.02 -8.13
CA ALA A 111 -0.39 -2.08 -8.45
C ALA A 111 -1.04 -3.47 -8.38
N THR A 112 -0.58 -4.39 -9.22
CA THR A 112 -0.80 -5.83 -9.03
C THR A 112 -0.07 -6.33 -7.79
N ASP A 113 -0.40 -7.54 -7.30
CA ASP A 113 0.27 -8.12 -6.13
C ASP A 113 1.79 -8.23 -6.33
N ASP A 114 2.21 -8.69 -7.52
CA ASP A 114 3.62 -8.82 -7.89
C ASP A 114 4.33 -7.45 -7.95
N GLU A 115 3.67 -6.41 -8.46
CA GLU A 115 4.23 -5.05 -8.48
C GLU A 115 4.29 -4.45 -7.07
N ALA A 116 3.26 -4.67 -6.25
CA ALA A 116 3.18 -4.17 -4.89
C ALA A 116 4.30 -4.74 -4.02
N VAL A 117 4.60 -6.04 -4.10
CA VAL A 117 5.71 -6.62 -3.34
C VAL A 117 7.07 -6.06 -3.77
N ILE A 118 7.27 -5.75 -5.05
CA ILE A 118 8.51 -5.11 -5.53
C ILE A 118 8.66 -3.70 -4.96
N ILE A 119 7.59 -2.91 -4.97
CA ILE A 119 7.56 -1.56 -4.40
C ILE A 119 7.88 -1.63 -2.89
N LEU A 120 7.18 -2.49 -2.16
CA LEU A 120 7.34 -2.65 -0.71
C LEU A 120 8.73 -3.19 -0.34
N ALA A 121 9.29 -4.08 -1.15
CA ALA A 121 10.67 -4.55 -1.00
C ALA A 121 11.71 -3.43 -1.16
N GLY A 122 11.44 -2.45 -2.05
CA GLY A 122 12.22 -1.22 -2.17
C GLY A 122 12.14 -0.32 -0.93
N LEU A 123 11.05 -0.42 -0.17
CA LEU A 123 10.81 0.27 1.11
C LEU A 123 11.29 -0.55 2.33
N GLY A 124 11.94 -1.70 2.11
CA GLY A 124 12.49 -2.55 3.17
C GLY A 124 11.49 -3.53 3.81
N LEU A 125 10.30 -3.68 3.24
CA LEU A 125 9.26 -4.60 3.70
C LEU A 125 9.18 -5.82 2.79
N ASP A 126 9.21 -7.02 3.35
CA ASP A 126 9.12 -8.27 2.60
C ASP A 126 7.75 -8.92 2.81
N PHE A 127 6.96 -8.92 1.73
CA PHE A 127 5.62 -9.48 1.63
C PHE A 127 5.60 -10.79 0.82
N ASP A 128 6.74 -11.46 0.65
CA ASP A 128 6.83 -12.75 -0.02
C ASP A 128 6.68 -13.93 0.97
N ASP A 129 6.04 -15.01 0.51
CA ASP A 129 6.01 -16.29 1.20
C ASP A 129 7.35 -17.05 1.05
N ASN A 130 7.47 -18.22 1.68
CA ASN A 130 8.69 -19.04 1.59
C ASN A 130 9.05 -19.50 0.15
N ARG A 131 8.15 -19.34 -0.81
CA ARG A 131 8.34 -19.70 -2.23
C ARG A 131 8.65 -18.46 -3.09
N GLY A 132 8.71 -17.28 -2.50
CA GLY A 132 8.89 -16.01 -3.23
C GLY A 132 7.63 -15.55 -3.95
N LEU A 133 6.44 -15.96 -3.49
CA LEU A 133 5.17 -15.50 -4.02
C LEU A 133 4.55 -14.45 -3.09
N PRO A 134 3.84 -13.44 -3.61
CA PRO A 134 3.14 -12.48 -2.77
C PRO A 134 2.18 -13.14 -1.78
N LEU A 135 2.20 -12.67 -0.53
CA LEU A 135 1.20 -13.04 0.47
C LEU A 135 -0.19 -12.60 0.01
N ARG A 136 -1.24 -13.38 0.33
CA ARG A 136 -2.63 -13.01 0.01
C ARG A 136 -3.05 -11.72 0.73
N CYS A 137 -2.49 -11.48 1.91
CA CYS A 137 -2.76 -10.27 2.67
C CYS A 137 -2.13 -9.00 2.05
N THR A 138 -1.26 -9.11 1.03
CA THR A 138 -0.58 -7.96 0.41
C THR A 138 -1.55 -6.85 0.00
N LYS A 139 -2.65 -7.17 -0.71
CA LYS A 139 -3.66 -6.16 -1.11
C LYS A 139 -4.32 -5.43 0.06
N LEU A 140 -4.36 -6.05 1.23
CA LEU A 140 -5.06 -5.52 2.39
C LEU A 140 -4.20 -4.54 3.18
N PHE A 141 -2.88 -4.68 3.10
CA PHE A 141 -1.92 -3.93 3.88
C PHE A 141 -0.96 -3.07 3.05
N CYS A 142 -0.87 -3.25 1.72
CA CYS A 142 0.16 -2.63 0.90
C CYS A 142 0.16 -1.10 1.03
N ARG A 143 -1.01 -0.48 1.04
CA ARG A 143 -1.12 0.98 1.08
C ARG A 143 -0.78 1.55 2.45
N GLN A 144 -1.15 0.87 3.53
CA GLN A 144 -0.80 1.23 4.90
C GLN A 144 0.70 1.02 5.16
N ALA A 145 1.24 -0.10 4.70
CA ALA A 145 2.66 -0.42 4.75
C ALA A 145 3.50 0.62 3.99
N GLU A 146 3.09 0.99 2.78
CA GLU A 146 3.72 2.05 1.99
C GLU A 146 3.64 3.41 2.71
N ALA A 147 2.46 3.78 3.22
CA ALA A 147 2.25 5.04 3.91
C ALA A 147 3.14 5.18 5.16
N ALA A 148 3.22 4.10 5.95
CA ALA A 148 4.06 4.04 7.13
C ALA A 148 5.56 4.09 6.77
N ALA A 149 5.99 3.33 5.77
CA ALA A 149 7.39 3.33 5.34
C ALA A 149 7.84 4.66 4.73
N LYS A 150 6.94 5.37 4.03
CA LYS A 150 7.19 6.70 3.46
C LYS A 150 6.97 7.84 4.47
N GLY A 151 6.43 7.56 5.66
CA GLY A 151 6.09 8.59 6.66
C GLY A 151 5.01 9.56 6.20
N LEU A 152 4.09 9.13 5.32
CA LEU A 152 3.04 9.98 4.73
C LEU A 152 1.95 10.37 5.72
N ILE A 153 1.76 9.56 6.76
CA ILE A 153 0.77 9.79 7.82
C ILE A 153 1.53 9.79 9.13
N ARG A 154 1.55 10.94 9.81
CA ARG A 154 2.22 11.08 11.11
C ARG A 154 1.52 10.18 12.13
N GLN A 155 2.30 9.39 12.85
CA GLN A 155 1.80 8.66 14.00
C GLN A 155 1.29 9.66 15.05
N PRO A 156 0.18 9.38 15.75
CA PRO A 156 -0.29 10.22 16.85
C PRO A 156 0.68 10.29 18.04
N HIS A 157 1.76 9.51 18.05
CA HIS A 157 2.78 9.52 19.11
C HIS A 157 3.86 10.60 18.99
N ASP A 158 3.92 11.37 17.89
CA ASP A 158 4.89 12.48 17.74
C ASP A 158 4.42 13.80 18.37
N CYS A 159 3.28 13.80 19.07
CA CYS A 159 2.81 14.94 19.87
C CYS A 159 3.18 14.76 21.36
N VAL A 160 4.45 14.52 21.68
CA VAL A 160 4.95 14.66 23.05
C VAL A 160 6.23 15.51 23.06
N GLU A 161 6.09 16.65 23.74
CA GLU A 161 7.14 17.55 24.25
C GLU A 161 7.89 18.45 23.25
N SER A 162 7.43 19.71 23.21
CA SER A 162 8.33 20.82 23.49
C SER A 162 7.62 21.78 24.44
N VAL A 163 8.02 21.70 25.71
CA VAL A 163 7.70 22.66 26.78
C VAL A 163 8.45 23.97 26.52
#